data_AF-A0A7J9YGQ0-F1
#
_entry.id   AF-A0A7J9YGQ0-F1
#
_cell.length_a   1.000
_cell.length_b   1.000
_cell.length_c   1.000
_cell.angle_alpha   90.00
_cell.angle_beta   90.00
_cell.angle_gamma   90.00
#
_symmetry.space_group_name_H-M   'P 1'
#
loop_
_entity.id
_entity.type
_entity.pdbx_description
1 polymer ?
#
loop_
_entity_poly.entity_id
_entity_poly.type
_entity_poly.pdbx_seq_one_letter_code
_entity_poly.pdbx_strand_id
1 'polypeptide(L)'
;MTTFVQAGSAAGILFLPRDVVGPVPVKDGPFRDMEVLSLPGWQIAELDDANDLLDIVRAARRRRAATDAIEYQAIARLAQLRAAEGEERARYVPDEVALELRVGTGNAANRVTTATALVHRMPLTL
;
A
#
# COMPACT_ATOMS: atom_id res chain seq x y z
N MET A 1 37.77 19.45 0.44
CA MET A 1 36.49 20.17 0.38
C MET A 1 35.39 19.12 0.33
N THR A 2 34.56 19.04 1.36
CA THR A 2 33.56 17.98 1.48
C THR A 2 32.32 18.35 0.68
N THR A 3 31.98 17.55 -0.34
CA THR A 3 30.75 17.73 -1.13
C THR A 3 29.60 17.00 -0.44
N PHE A 4 28.57 17.74 -0.09
CA PHE A 4 27.33 17.16 0.43
C PHE A 4 26.40 16.82 -0.72
N VAL A 5 25.78 15.65 -0.64
CA VAL A 5 24.79 15.17 -1.60
C VAL A 5 23.47 14.92 -0.87
N GLN A 6 22.37 15.14 -1.58
CA GLN A 6 21.04 14.88 -1.08
C GLN A 6 20.77 13.36 -1.07
N ALA A 7 20.44 12.81 0.08
CA ALA A 7 20.06 11.41 0.27
C ALA A 7 18.64 11.34 0.86
N GLY A 8 17.74 10.65 0.16
CA GLY A 8 16.32 10.55 0.55
C GLY A 8 15.92 9.13 0.97
N SER A 9 14.95 9.05 1.89
CA SER A 9 14.22 7.83 2.22
C SER A 9 12.73 8.14 2.44
N ALA A 10 11.92 7.11 2.66
CA ALA A 10 10.52 7.27 3.07
C ALA A 10 10.34 8.10 4.37
N ALA A 11 11.41 8.28 5.16
CA ALA A 11 11.41 9.08 6.39
C ALA A 11 11.85 10.54 6.20
N GLY A 12 12.24 10.97 4.99
CA GLY A 12 12.65 12.34 4.70
C GLY A 12 13.99 12.46 3.94
N ILE A 13 14.45 13.70 3.79
CA ILE A 13 15.65 14.08 3.03
C ILE A 13 16.75 14.51 4.00
N LEU A 14 17.97 14.00 3.80
CA LEU A 14 19.18 14.40 4.51
C LEU A 14 20.26 14.83 3.52
N PHE A 15 21.12 15.79 3.90
CA PHE A 15 22.33 16.13 3.17
C PHE A 15 23.53 15.48 3.85
N LEU A 16 24.12 14.49 3.20
CA LEU A 16 25.22 13.69 3.75
C LEU A 16 26.50 13.89 2.92
N PRO A 17 27.69 13.80 3.55
CA PRO A 17 28.96 13.76 2.81
C PRO A 17 28.98 12.61 1.80
N ARG A 18 29.45 12.87 0.58
CA ARG A 18 29.41 11.92 -0.55
C ARG A 18 30.06 10.56 -0.24
N ASP A 19 31.03 10.53 0.66
CA ASP A 19 31.81 9.37 1.08
C ASP A 19 31.08 8.41 2.04
N VAL A 20 29.97 8.84 2.65
CA VAL A 20 29.14 8.00 3.55
C VAL A 20 27.84 7.50 2.91
N VAL A 21 27.50 7.95 1.70
CA VAL A 21 26.33 7.44 0.96
C VAL A 21 26.77 6.21 0.15
N GLY A 22 26.46 5.01 0.65
CA GLY A 22 26.69 3.77 -0.09
C GLY A 22 25.86 3.71 -1.39
N PRO A 23 26.28 2.96 -2.42
CA PRO A 23 25.54 2.82 -3.66
C PRO A 23 24.35 1.89 -3.44
N VAL A 24 23.32 2.37 -2.76
CA VAL A 24 21.98 1.85 -2.99
C VAL A 24 21.38 2.82 -4.00
N PRO A 25 21.34 2.48 -5.31
CA PRO A 25 20.50 3.21 -6.20
C PRO A 25 19.10 3.11 -5.61
N VAL A 26 18.62 4.23 -5.09
CA VAL A 26 17.20 4.43 -4.92
C VAL A 26 16.59 4.01 -6.24
N LYS A 27 15.80 2.94 -6.25
CA LYS A 27 14.95 2.68 -7.41
C LYS A 27 14.11 3.94 -7.54
N ASP A 28 14.25 4.69 -8.62
CA ASP A 28 13.48 5.93 -8.85
C ASP A 28 11.96 5.69 -8.80
N GLY A 29 11.51 4.43 -8.88
CA GLY A 29 10.11 4.00 -8.80
C GLY A 29 9.31 4.58 -7.63
N PRO A 30 9.63 4.30 -6.36
CA PRO A 30 8.91 4.86 -5.20
C PRO A 30 8.91 6.39 -5.12
N PHE A 31 9.96 7.08 -5.59
CA PHE A 31 9.99 8.54 -5.61
C PHE A 31 9.11 9.11 -6.72
N ARG A 32 9.19 8.52 -7.93
CA ARG A 32 8.32 8.86 -9.06
C ARG A 32 6.85 8.57 -8.76
N ASP A 33 6.55 7.48 -8.05
CA ASP A 33 5.18 7.17 -7.62
C ASP A 33 4.64 8.22 -6.64
N MET A 34 5.44 8.71 -5.70
CA MET A 34 5.02 9.81 -4.82
C MET A 34 4.80 11.10 -5.60
N GLU A 35 5.71 11.45 -6.50
CA GLU A 35 5.64 12.65 -7.32
C GLU A 35 4.34 12.70 -8.13
N VAL A 36 4.03 11.64 -8.88
CA VAL A 36 2.84 11.61 -9.74
C VAL A 36 1.54 11.48 -8.94
N LEU A 37 1.57 10.88 -7.74
CA LEU A 37 0.39 10.76 -6.87
C LEU A 37 0.12 12.00 -6.02
N SER A 38 1.07 12.92 -5.93
CA SER A 38 0.90 14.21 -5.27
C SER A 38 0.33 15.29 -6.19
N LEU A 39 0.17 15.01 -7.49
CA LEU A 39 -0.38 15.96 -8.45
C LEU A 39 -1.87 16.25 -8.15
N PRO A 40 -2.26 17.52 -7.95
CA PRO A 40 -3.65 17.93 -7.91
C PRO A 40 -4.29 17.80 -9.30
N GLY A 41 -5.61 17.64 -9.33
CA GLY A 41 -6.35 17.37 -10.58
C GLY A 41 -6.17 18.41 -11.69
N TRP A 42 -5.90 19.67 -11.35
CA TRP A 42 -5.62 20.71 -12.34
C TRP A 42 -4.28 20.49 -13.06
N GLN A 43 -3.23 20.03 -12.35
CA GLN A 43 -1.95 19.68 -12.98
C GLN A 43 -2.09 18.45 -13.88
N ILE A 44 -2.92 17.48 -13.48
CA ILE A 44 -3.21 16.32 -14.33
C ILE A 44 -3.91 16.73 -15.63
N ALA A 45 -4.81 17.74 -15.55
CA ALA A 45 -5.53 18.25 -16.72
C ALA A 45 -4.63 19.05 -17.69
N GLU A 46 -3.48 19.54 -17.23
CA GLU A 46 -2.47 20.26 -18.02
C GLU A 46 -1.41 19.34 -18.65
N LEU A 47 -1.48 18.02 -18.41
CA LEU A 47 -0.53 17.07 -19.00
C LEU A 47 -0.85 16.80 -20.47
N ASP A 48 0.13 17.06 -21.34
CA ASP A 48 0.02 16.87 -22.78
C ASP A 48 0.61 15.53 -23.28
N ASP A 49 1.29 14.76 -22.42
CA ASP A 49 1.84 13.43 -22.75
C ASP A 49 0.99 12.30 -22.17
N ALA A 50 0.51 11.41 -23.06
CA ALA A 50 -0.23 10.22 -22.68
C ALA A 50 0.59 9.25 -21.81
N ASN A 51 1.92 9.20 -21.95
CA ASN A 51 2.78 8.36 -21.12
C ASN A 51 2.79 8.80 -19.66
N ASP A 52 2.76 10.11 -19.41
CA ASP A 52 2.70 10.66 -18.05
C ASP A 52 1.36 10.29 -17.38
N LEU A 53 0.25 10.35 -18.13
CA LEU A 53 -1.05 9.90 -17.65
C LEU A 53 -1.07 8.39 -17.34
N LEU A 54 -0.44 7.57 -18.18
CA LEU A 54 -0.31 6.13 -17.93
C LEU A 54 0.54 5.84 -16.71
N ASP A 55 1.58 6.63 -16.46
CA ASP A 55 2.43 6.49 -15.28
C ASP A 55 1.68 6.83 -13.99
N ILE A 56 0.82 7.86 -14.00
CA ILE A 56 -0.11 8.15 -12.90
C ILE A 56 -1.01 6.94 -12.61
N VAL A 57 -1.61 6.35 -13.66
CA VAL A 57 -2.50 5.18 -13.50
C VAL A 57 -1.74 3.97 -12.93
N ARG A 58 -0.52 3.71 -13.40
CA ARG A 58 0.34 2.62 -12.90
C ARG A 58 0.71 2.84 -11.44
N ALA A 59 1.12 4.05 -11.06
CA ALA A 59 1.44 4.42 -9.68
C ALA A 59 0.22 4.26 -8.77
N ALA A 60 -0.96 4.73 -9.20
CA ALA A 60 -2.20 4.59 -8.46
C ALA A 60 -2.59 3.12 -8.27
N ARG A 61 -2.38 2.29 -9.30
CA ARG A 61 -2.64 0.85 -9.22
C ARG A 61 -1.69 0.14 -8.25
N ARG A 62 -0.39 0.48 -8.28
CA ARG A 62 0.59 -0.04 -7.32
C ARG A 62 0.24 0.35 -5.89
N ARG A 63 -0.11 1.62 -5.65
CA ARG A 63 -0.54 2.08 -4.32
C ARG A 63 -1.80 1.37 -3.85
N ARG A 64 -2.80 1.20 -4.72
CA ARG A 64 -4.01 0.45 -4.39
C ARG A 64 -3.68 -1.00 -4.02
N ALA A 65 -2.85 -1.67 -4.80
CA ALA A 65 -2.43 -3.04 -4.49
C ALA A 65 -1.70 -3.14 -3.15
N ALA A 66 -0.80 -2.20 -2.83
CA ALA A 66 -0.14 -2.16 -1.53
C ALA A 66 -1.12 -1.93 -0.37
N THR A 67 -2.09 -1.03 -0.55
CA THR A 67 -3.16 -0.82 0.44
C THR A 67 -4.03 -2.06 0.60
N ASP A 68 -4.43 -2.70 -0.49
CA ASP A 68 -5.25 -3.92 -0.49
C ASP A 68 -4.51 -5.07 0.23
N ALA A 69 -3.19 -5.20 0.03
CA ALA A 69 -2.37 -6.19 0.73
C ALA A 69 -2.37 -5.98 2.24
N ILE A 70 -2.18 -4.74 2.70
CA ILE A 70 -2.26 -4.39 4.13
C ILE A 70 -3.66 -4.68 4.68
N GLU A 71 -4.71 -4.32 3.94
CA GLU A 71 -6.09 -4.58 4.33
C GLU A 71 -6.34 -6.08 4.50
N TYR A 72 -5.89 -6.91 3.56
CA TYR A 72 -6.03 -8.36 3.64
C TYR A 72 -5.22 -8.97 4.77
N GLN A 73 -4.01 -8.49 5.04
CA GLN A 73 -3.24 -8.92 6.21
C GLN A 73 -3.97 -8.59 7.53
N ALA A 74 -4.54 -7.40 7.64
CA ALA A 74 -5.30 -6.98 8.81
C ALA A 74 -6.58 -7.81 9.00
N ILE A 75 -7.36 -8.01 7.92
CA ILE A 75 -8.59 -8.83 7.95
C ILE A 75 -8.27 -10.28 8.32
N ALA A 76 -7.24 -10.87 7.73
CA ALA A 76 -6.83 -12.23 8.06
C ALA A 76 -6.40 -12.35 9.52
N ARG A 77 -5.67 -11.35 10.04
CA ARG A 77 -5.27 -11.33 11.45
C ARG A 77 -6.46 -11.16 12.38
N LEU A 78 -7.42 -10.30 12.05
CA LEU A 78 -8.67 -10.15 12.78
C LEU A 78 -9.43 -11.47 12.86
N ALA A 79 -9.59 -12.16 11.73
CA ALA A 79 -10.27 -13.45 11.67
C ALA A 79 -9.60 -14.50 12.57
N GLN A 80 -8.27 -14.55 12.60
CA GLN A 80 -7.52 -15.43 13.50
C GLN A 80 -7.76 -15.11 14.98
N LEU A 81 -7.73 -13.83 15.34
CA LEU A 81 -7.93 -13.40 16.73
C LEU A 81 -9.35 -13.72 17.20
N ARG A 82 -10.37 -13.44 16.38
CA ARG A 82 -11.76 -13.80 16.70
C ARG A 82 -12.00 -15.30 16.76
N ALA A 83 -11.34 -16.09 15.92
CA ALA A 83 -11.39 -17.55 16.00
C ALA A 83 -10.80 -18.08 17.32
N ALA A 84 -9.74 -17.45 17.83
CA ALA A 84 -9.16 -17.82 19.13
C ALA A 84 -10.07 -17.47 20.33
N GLU A 85 -10.98 -16.49 20.18
CA GLU A 85 -11.98 -16.13 21.18
C GLU A 85 -13.19 -17.08 21.19
N GLY A 86 -13.40 -17.85 20.12
CA GLY A 86 -14.46 -18.86 20.01
C GLY A 86 -15.23 -18.80 18.68
N GLU A 87 -15.94 -19.88 18.36
CA GLU A 87 -16.68 -20.04 17.09
C GLU A 87 -17.76 -18.95 16.91
N GLU A 88 -18.44 -18.58 18.00
CA GLU A 88 -19.44 -17.51 17.97
C GLU A 88 -18.83 -16.16 17.56
N ARG A 89 -17.66 -15.82 18.10
CA ARG A 89 -16.95 -14.58 17.75
C ARG A 89 -16.43 -14.62 16.31
N ALA A 90 -15.92 -15.76 15.86
CA ALA A 90 -15.46 -15.93 14.48
C ALA A 90 -16.58 -15.68 13.45
N ARG A 91 -17.83 -16.07 13.78
CA ARG A 91 -18.98 -15.92 12.88
C ARG A 91 -19.29 -14.45 12.53
N TYR A 92 -19.01 -13.52 13.43
CA TYR A 92 -19.34 -12.09 13.26
C TYR A 92 -18.25 -11.28 12.55
N VAL A 93 -17.11 -11.90 12.19
CA VAL A 93 -16.02 -11.20 11.49
C VAL A 93 -16.48 -10.52 10.19
N PRO A 94 -17.31 -11.13 9.33
CA PRO A 94 -17.83 -10.45 8.15
C PRO A 94 -18.69 -9.22 8.47
N ASP A 95 -19.41 -9.21 9.59
CA ASP A 95 -20.24 -8.08 9.99
C ASP A 95 -19.38 -6.92 10.54
N GLU A 96 -18.35 -7.23 11.33
CA GLU A 96 -17.34 -6.26 11.76
C GLU A 96 -16.66 -5.61 10.54
N VAL A 97 -16.25 -6.42 9.56
CA VAL A 97 -15.60 -5.94 8.33
C VAL A 97 -16.57 -5.14 7.44
N ALA A 98 -17.83 -5.55 7.35
CA ALA A 98 -18.85 -4.85 6.58
C ALA A 98 -19.09 -3.43 7.11
N LEU A 99 -19.11 -3.27 8.43
CA LEU A 99 -19.29 -1.98 9.10
C LEU A 99 -18.14 -1.02 8.78
N GLU A 100 -16.90 -1.47 8.93
CA GLU A 100 -15.72 -0.62 8.74
C GLU A 100 -15.50 -0.25 7.27
N LEU A 101 -15.71 -1.18 6.35
CA LEU A 101 -15.54 -0.95 4.92
C LEU A 101 -16.76 -0.26 4.27
N ARG A 102 -17.88 -0.14 4.98
CA ARG A 102 -19.16 0.39 4.47
C ARG A 102 -19.63 -0.35 3.22
N VAL A 103 -19.53 -1.68 3.24
CA VAL A 103 -19.95 -2.57 2.15
C VAL A 103 -21.02 -3.54 2.61
N GLY A 104 -21.75 -4.15 1.67
CA GLY A 104 -22.68 -5.22 1.98
C GLY A 104 -22.00 -6.45 2.59
N THR A 105 -22.71 -7.16 3.46
CA THR A 105 -22.20 -8.34 4.20
C THR A 105 -21.66 -9.44 3.28
N GLY A 106 -22.29 -9.67 2.13
CA GLY A 106 -21.78 -10.62 1.13
C GLY A 106 -20.41 -10.24 0.56
N ASN A 107 -20.17 -8.94 0.31
CA ASN A 107 -18.86 -8.46 -0.14
C ASN A 107 -17.81 -8.56 0.97
N ALA A 108 -18.20 -8.26 2.22
CA ALA A 108 -17.31 -8.42 3.37
C ALA A 108 -16.93 -9.88 3.60
N ALA A 109 -17.88 -10.81 3.53
CA ALA A 109 -17.62 -12.25 3.65
C ALA A 109 -16.66 -12.75 2.56
N ASN A 110 -16.84 -12.29 1.32
CA ASN A 110 -15.91 -12.58 0.22
C ASN A 110 -14.52 -12.00 0.49
N ARG A 111 -14.41 -10.77 1.04
CA ARG A 111 -13.13 -10.17 1.43
C ARG A 111 -12.44 -10.97 2.53
N VAL A 112 -13.16 -11.38 3.58
CA VAL A 112 -12.61 -12.20 4.67
C VAL A 112 -12.09 -13.53 4.13
N THR A 113 -12.87 -14.20 3.29
CA THR A 113 -12.47 -15.48 2.66
C THR A 113 -11.24 -15.30 1.77
N THR A 114 -11.21 -14.25 0.97
CA THR A 114 -10.09 -13.97 0.06
C THR A 114 -8.82 -13.61 0.84
N ALA A 115 -8.95 -12.73 1.83
CA ALA A 115 -7.86 -12.29 2.69
C ALA A 115 -7.22 -13.47 3.43
N THR A 116 -8.02 -14.31 4.09
CA THR A 116 -7.54 -15.48 4.82
C THR A 116 -6.85 -16.48 3.89
N ALA A 117 -7.42 -16.77 2.71
CA ALA A 117 -6.82 -17.67 1.73
C ALA A 117 -5.52 -17.13 1.10
N LEU A 118 -5.43 -15.83 0.86
CA LEU A 118 -4.24 -15.18 0.31
C LEU A 118 -3.10 -15.12 1.33
N VAL A 119 -3.38 -14.65 2.54
CA VAL A 119 -2.38 -14.54 3.61
C VAL A 119 -1.89 -15.93 4.04
N HIS A 120 -2.75 -16.94 4.01
CA HIS A 120 -2.32 -18.32 4.26
C HIS A 120 -1.30 -18.81 3.22
N ARG A 121 -1.48 -18.45 1.94
CA ARG A 121 -0.57 -18.85 0.86
C ARG A 121 0.70 -18.00 0.78
N MET A 122 0.61 -16.72 1.13
CA MET A 122 1.66 -15.72 0.95
C MET A 122 1.83 -14.85 2.20
N PRO A 123 2.23 -15.43 3.36
CA PRO A 123 2.17 -14.74 4.65
C PRO A 123 3.10 -13.52 4.79
N LEU A 124 4.19 -13.46 4.03
CA LEU A 124 5.22 -12.41 4.13
C LEU A 124 5.37 -11.56 2.86
N THR A 125 4.64 -11.90 1.79
CA THR A 125 4.88 -11.37 0.44
C THR A 125 3.61 -10.91 -0.25
N LEU A 126 2.50 -10.80 0.50
CA LEU A 126 1.26 -10.24 -0.03
C LEU A 126 1.44 -8.76 -0.36
#